data_AF-A0ABD4ZA85-F1
#
_entry.id   AF-A0ABD4ZA85-F1
#
_cell.length_a   1.000
_cell.length_b   1.000
_cell.length_c   1.000
_cell.angle_alpha   90.00
_cell.angle_beta   90.00
_cell.angle_gamma   90.00
#
_symmetry.space_group_name_H-M   'P 1'
#
loop_
_entity.id
_entity.type
_entity.pdbx_description
1 polymer ?
#
loop_
_entity_poly.entity_id
_entity_poly.type
_entity_poly.pdbx_seq_one_letter_code
_entity_poly.pdbx_strand_id
1 'polypeptide(L)'
;MIVSVVQEVLEYRFRASKYLLSKQFLFAKAALFIASIAIPLTTKLIVSTAFAACLVILVAVLGLRKTALYIASSAMFLYLTMVAIAFLLGGSIESVTKATILAASSLSSILLIASTTNPSMLRKWTLPYLFLVIFMNTLREVIDISTAYRAKGAGELRYILHVVIASMTLAIAKTNALADSLKARGIEVK
;
A
#
# COMPACT_ATOMS: atom_id res chain seq x y z
N MET A 1 1.16 15.24 0.20
CA MET A 1 0.82 14.16 1.15
C MET A 1 1.36 12.79 0.74
N ILE A 2 1.17 12.35 -0.50
CA ILE A 2 1.67 11.03 -0.96
C ILE A 2 3.19 10.90 -0.81
N VAL A 3 3.96 11.89 -1.29
CA VAL A 3 5.43 11.88 -1.20
C VAL A 3 5.93 11.77 0.25
N SER A 4 5.29 12.48 1.18
CA SER A 4 5.66 12.42 2.60
C SER A 4 5.34 11.07 3.25
N VAL A 5 4.31 10.35 2.76
CA VAL A 5 4.01 8.99 3.19
C VAL A 5 5.07 8.02 2.66
N VAL A 6 5.45 8.16 1.39
CA VAL A 6 6.49 7.32 0.78
C VAL A 6 7.83 7.49 1.49
N GLN A 7 8.21 8.74 1.80
CA GLN A 7 9.40 9.03 2.59
C GLN A 7 9.32 8.42 3.99
N GLU A 8 8.18 8.59 4.70
CA GLU A 8 8.00 8.03 6.04
C GLU A 8 8.13 6.50 6.04
N VAL A 9 7.54 5.81 5.06
CA VAL A 9 7.62 4.35 4.89
C VAL A 9 9.05 3.88 4.64
N LEU A 10 9.81 4.59 3.79
CA LEU A 10 11.21 4.23 3.49
C LEU A 10 12.15 4.54 4.66
N GLU A 11 11.97 5.68 5.34
CA GLU A 11 12.76 6.05 6.51
C GLU A 11 12.48 5.16 7.72
N TYR A 12 11.23 4.72 7.89
CA TYR A 12 10.84 3.88 9.01
C TYR A 12 11.62 2.57 9.04
N ARG A 13 12.01 2.01 7.88
CA ARG A 13 12.88 0.82 7.82
C ARG A 13 14.19 0.98 8.58
N PHE A 14 14.79 2.16 8.54
CA PHE A 14 16.07 2.44 9.21
C PHE A 14 15.89 2.66 10.71
N ARG A 15 14.68 3.00 11.16
CA ARG A 15 14.33 3.27 12.56
C ARG A 15 13.57 2.13 13.24
N ALA A 16 13.04 1.19 12.46
CA ALA A 16 12.20 0.10 12.96
C ALA A 16 12.97 -0.75 13.98
N SER A 17 12.28 -1.13 15.06
CA SER A 17 12.85 -1.98 16.10
C SER A 17 13.37 -3.29 15.51
N LYS A 18 14.55 -3.75 15.97
CA LYS A 18 15.21 -4.99 15.52
C LYS A 18 14.29 -6.22 15.61
N TYR A 19 13.34 -6.22 16.55
CA TYR A 19 12.36 -7.29 16.71
C TYR A 19 11.37 -7.39 15.54
N LEU A 20 10.88 -6.24 15.03
CA LEU A 20 10.00 -6.16 13.87
C LEU A 20 10.73 -6.56 12.57
N LEU A 21 12.06 -6.42 12.55
CA LEU A 21 12.91 -6.81 11.43
C LEU A 21 13.34 -8.28 11.51
N SER A 22 12.88 -9.08 12.47
CA SER A 22 13.29 -10.48 12.64
C SER A 22 12.48 -11.44 11.75
N LYS A 23 13.10 -12.58 11.38
CA LYS A 23 12.43 -13.64 10.60
C LYS A 23 11.25 -14.27 11.34
N GLN A 24 11.31 -14.33 12.67
CA GLN A 24 10.26 -14.91 13.50
C GLN A 24 8.93 -14.15 13.37
N PHE A 25 9.00 -12.83 13.21
CA PHE A 25 7.82 -11.98 13.00
C PHE A 25 7.27 -12.01 11.57
N LEU A 26 7.96 -12.66 10.62
CA LEU A 26 7.49 -12.73 9.23
C LEU A 26 6.19 -13.52 9.10
N PHE A 27 6.04 -14.60 9.88
CA PHE A 27 4.80 -15.38 9.94
C PHE A 27 3.64 -14.59 10.57
N ALA A 28 3.90 -13.85 11.65
CA ALA A 28 2.89 -13.01 12.28
C ALA A 28 2.39 -11.92 11.31
N LYS A 29 3.28 -11.31 10.52
CA LYS A 29 2.93 -10.34 9.48
C LYS A 29 2.11 -10.97 8.35
N ALA A 30 2.50 -12.17 7.90
CA ALA A 30 1.74 -12.90 6.89
C ALA A 30 0.34 -13.27 7.38
N ALA A 31 0.22 -13.74 8.63
CA ALA A 31 -1.07 -14.00 9.27
C ALA A 31 -1.91 -12.72 9.37
N LEU A 32 -1.30 -11.59 9.74
CA LEU A 32 -1.99 -10.30 9.81
C LEU A 32 -2.46 -9.82 8.42
N PHE A 33 -1.67 -10.06 7.36
CA PHE A 33 -2.09 -9.78 5.99
C PHE A 33 -3.27 -10.65 5.56
N ILE A 34 -3.21 -11.96 5.80
CA ILE A 34 -4.32 -12.88 5.51
C ILE A 34 -5.58 -12.46 6.28
N ALA A 35 -5.44 -12.16 7.58
CA ALA A 35 -6.54 -11.67 8.41
C ALA A 35 -7.12 -10.36 7.88
N SER A 36 -6.27 -9.47 7.35
CA SER A 36 -6.72 -8.19 6.76
C SER A 36 -7.58 -8.33 5.52
N ILE A 37 -7.56 -9.50 4.87
CA ILE A 37 -8.41 -9.84 3.73
C ILE A 37 -9.61 -10.68 4.18
N ALA A 38 -9.35 -11.71 4.99
CA ALA A 38 -10.37 -12.67 5.40
C ALA A 38 -11.43 -12.06 6.32
N ILE A 39 -11.05 -11.23 7.30
CA ILE A 39 -11.98 -10.68 8.30
C ILE A 39 -13.05 -9.78 7.64
N PRO A 40 -12.68 -8.81 6.77
CA PRO A 40 -13.68 -7.98 6.09
C PRO A 40 -14.68 -8.77 5.24
N LEU A 41 -14.26 -9.92 4.69
CA LEU A 41 -15.08 -10.74 3.79
C LEU A 41 -16.00 -11.72 4.53
N THR A 42 -15.59 -12.22 5.70
CA THR A 42 -16.25 -13.34 6.38
C THR A 42 -17.03 -12.94 7.62
N THR A 43 -16.73 -11.78 8.22
CA THR A 43 -17.27 -11.40 9.53
C THR A 43 -18.31 -10.29 9.44
N LYS A 44 -19.01 -10.07 10.57
CA LYS A 44 -19.98 -8.99 10.72
C LYS A 44 -19.30 -7.63 10.58
N LEU A 45 -20.05 -6.68 10.05
CA LEU A 45 -19.55 -5.34 9.70
C LEU A 45 -18.89 -4.61 10.88
N ILE A 46 -19.45 -4.76 12.09
CA ILE A 46 -18.90 -4.19 13.34
C ILE A 46 -17.51 -4.76 13.68
N VAL A 47 -17.30 -6.05 13.46
CA VAL A 47 -16.01 -6.71 13.73
C VAL A 47 -14.98 -6.25 12.69
N SER A 48 -15.38 -6.19 11.43
CA SER A 48 -14.53 -5.73 10.32
C SER A 48 -14.10 -4.27 10.49
N THR A 49 -15.01 -3.37 10.91
CA THR A 49 -14.66 -1.96 11.17
C THR A 49 -13.71 -1.82 12.35
N ALA A 50 -13.98 -2.50 13.47
CA ALA A 50 -13.12 -2.49 14.65
C ALA A 50 -11.71 -3.01 14.33
N PHE A 51 -11.63 -4.09 13.54
CA PHE A 51 -10.35 -4.65 13.09
C PHE A 51 -9.57 -3.68 12.21
N ALA A 52 -10.21 -3.05 11.21
CA ALA A 52 -9.55 -2.08 10.34
C ALA A 52 -9.09 -0.83 11.13
N ALA A 53 -9.91 -0.34 12.05
CA ALA A 53 -9.53 0.75 12.95
C ALA A 53 -8.30 0.39 13.79
N CYS A 54 -8.27 -0.83 14.35
CA CYS A 54 -7.13 -1.33 15.11
C CYS A 54 -5.85 -1.37 14.26
N LEU A 55 -5.92 -1.80 12.99
CA LEU A 55 -4.77 -1.77 12.09
C LEU A 55 -4.27 -0.36 11.80
N VAL A 56 -5.17 0.59 11.55
CA VAL A 56 -4.78 2.00 11.32
C VAL A 56 -4.14 2.59 12.59
N ILE A 57 -4.70 2.31 13.76
CA ILE A 57 -4.15 2.72 15.05
C ILE A 57 -2.77 2.08 15.27
N LEU A 58 -2.61 0.79 14.96
CA LEU A 58 -1.34 0.09 15.07
C LEU A 58 -0.27 0.77 14.20
N VAL A 59 -0.59 1.12 12.96
CA VAL A 59 0.32 1.87 12.07
C VAL A 59 0.72 3.21 12.69
N ALA A 60 -0.23 3.94 13.28
CA ALA A 60 0.04 5.21 13.96
C ALA A 60 0.93 5.05 15.21
N VAL A 61 0.67 4.04 16.04
CA VAL A 61 1.42 3.73 17.27
C VAL A 61 2.86 3.30 16.95
N LEU A 62 3.05 2.59 15.84
CA LEU A 62 4.37 2.24 15.33
C LEU A 62 5.15 3.45 14.78
N GLY A 63 4.58 4.66 14.76
CA GLY A 63 5.28 5.88 14.35
C GLY A 63 5.12 6.27 12.89
N LEU A 64 4.29 5.53 12.13
CA LEU A 64 3.90 5.86 10.74
C LEU A 64 2.64 6.77 10.74
N ARG A 65 2.72 7.92 11.42
CA ARG A 65 1.55 8.78 11.69
C ARG A 65 0.98 9.40 10.40
N LYS A 66 1.85 9.85 9.49
CA LYS A 66 1.39 10.44 8.22
C LYS A 66 0.74 9.39 7.33
N THR A 67 1.30 8.17 7.36
CA THR A 67 0.77 7.01 6.66
C THR A 67 -0.63 6.64 7.20
N ALA A 68 -0.80 6.57 8.51
CA ALA A 68 -2.10 6.28 9.13
C ALA A 68 -3.16 7.34 8.77
N LEU A 69 -2.81 8.63 8.83
CA LEU A 69 -3.68 9.73 8.41
C LEU A 69 -4.05 9.63 6.93
N TYR A 70 -3.10 9.27 6.08
CA TYR A 70 -3.34 9.08 4.66
C TYR A 70 -4.31 7.92 4.39
N ILE A 71 -4.15 6.80 5.08
CA ILE A 71 -5.05 5.65 4.96
C ILE A 71 -6.45 6.04 5.41
N ALA A 72 -6.59 6.69 6.57
CA ALA A 72 -7.89 7.10 7.10
C ALA A 72 -8.61 8.10 6.18
N SER A 73 -7.91 9.14 5.72
CA SER A 73 -8.48 10.15 4.81
C SER A 73 -8.83 9.55 3.44
N SER A 74 -7.98 8.68 2.91
CA SER A 74 -8.22 7.99 1.63
C SER A 74 -9.39 7.01 1.72
N ALA A 75 -9.51 6.27 2.83
CA ALA A 75 -10.65 5.38 3.09
C ALA A 75 -11.96 6.16 3.23
N MET A 76 -11.95 7.31 3.90
CA MET A 76 -13.12 8.18 4.02
C MET A 76 -13.53 8.74 2.65
N PHE A 77 -12.58 9.20 1.83
CA PHE A 77 -12.87 9.70 0.49
C PHE A 77 -13.40 8.59 -0.43
N LEU A 78 -12.79 7.41 -0.38
CA LEU A 78 -13.26 6.23 -1.12
C LEU A 78 -14.69 5.84 -0.69
N TYR A 79 -14.96 5.83 0.62
CA TYR A 79 -16.30 5.52 1.13
C TYR A 79 -17.34 6.51 0.61
N LEU A 80 -17.10 7.82 0.75
CA LEU A 80 -18.04 8.85 0.31
C LEU A 80 -18.31 8.78 -1.20
N THR A 81 -17.27 8.59 -2.01
CA THR A 81 -17.42 8.48 -3.46
C THR A 81 -18.17 7.21 -3.85
N MET A 82 -17.84 6.06 -3.26
CA MET A 82 -18.53 4.81 -3.57
C MET A 82 -19.97 4.79 -3.03
N VAL A 83 -20.27 5.42 -1.89
CA VAL A 83 -21.63 5.55 -1.38
C VAL A 83 -22.46 6.43 -2.32
N ALA A 84 -21.91 7.55 -2.80
CA ALA A 84 -22.59 8.39 -3.78
C ALA A 84 -22.91 7.62 -5.08
N ILE A 85 -21.95 6.84 -5.58
CA ILE A 85 -22.15 5.99 -6.77
C ILE A 85 -23.20 4.90 -6.50
N ALA A 86 -23.13 4.22 -5.35
CA ALA A 86 -24.09 3.19 -4.99
C ALA A 86 -25.50 3.76 -4.83
N PHE A 87 -25.66 4.96 -4.27
CA PHE A 87 -26.95 5.63 -4.18
C PHE A 87 -27.54 5.93 -5.57
N LEU A 88 -26.71 6.40 -6.51
CA LEU A 88 -27.13 6.69 -7.89
C LEU A 88 -27.48 5.43 -8.71
N LEU A 89 -26.78 4.32 -8.47
CA LEU A 89 -26.94 3.07 -9.23
C LEU A 89 -27.82 2.03 -8.52
N GLY A 90 -28.46 2.38 -7.40
CA GLY A 90 -29.27 1.43 -6.61
C GLY A 90 -28.47 0.28 -5.97
N GLY A 91 -27.17 0.51 -5.72
CA GLY A 91 -26.26 -0.48 -5.12
C GLY A 91 -26.37 -0.60 -3.61
N SER A 92 -25.81 -1.68 -3.06
CA SER A 92 -25.78 -1.94 -1.60
C SER A 92 -24.71 -1.11 -0.88
N ILE A 93 -25.14 -0.30 0.09
CA ILE A 93 -24.26 0.44 1.02
C ILE A 93 -23.40 -0.54 1.84
N GLU A 94 -23.95 -1.71 2.18
CA GLU A 94 -23.22 -2.73 2.94
C GLU A 94 -21.99 -3.22 2.16
N SER A 95 -22.17 -3.48 0.86
CA SER A 95 -21.09 -3.92 -0.04
C SER A 95 -20.02 -2.85 -0.20
N VAL A 96 -20.41 -1.57 -0.35
CA VAL A 96 -19.48 -0.44 -0.39
C VAL A 96 -18.66 -0.36 0.89
N THR A 97 -19.33 -0.51 2.04
CA THR A 97 -18.67 -0.43 3.34
C THR A 97 -17.66 -1.56 3.51
N LYS A 98 -18.03 -2.81 3.17
CA LYS A 98 -17.10 -3.95 3.20
C LYS A 98 -15.91 -3.78 2.26
N ALA A 99 -16.13 -3.30 1.04
CA ALA A 99 -15.07 -3.04 0.07
C ALA A 99 -14.09 -1.96 0.57
N THR A 100 -14.61 -0.89 1.17
CA THR A 100 -13.78 0.18 1.75
C THR A 100 -12.96 -0.33 2.94
N ILE A 101 -13.57 -1.09 3.84
CA ILE A 101 -12.88 -1.69 4.99
C ILE A 101 -11.77 -2.62 4.52
N LEU A 102 -12.05 -3.49 3.53
CA LEU A 102 -11.08 -4.39 2.94
C LEU A 102 -9.88 -3.62 2.35
N ALA A 103 -10.14 -2.54 1.61
CA ALA A 103 -9.09 -1.70 1.05
C ALA A 103 -8.23 -1.05 2.14
N ALA A 104 -8.85 -0.52 3.21
CA ALA A 104 -8.14 0.11 4.30
C ALA A 104 -7.29 -0.88 5.13
N SER A 105 -7.83 -2.05 5.46
CA SER A 105 -7.14 -3.08 6.23
C SER A 105 -5.98 -3.69 5.46
N SER A 106 -6.20 -4.04 4.19
CA SER A 106 -5.16 -4.60 3.32
C SER A 106 -4.05 -3.60 3.01
N LEU A 107 -4.38 -2.33 2.76
CA LEU A 107 -3.37 -1.29 2.55
C LEU A 107 -2.51 -1.07 3.81
N SER A 108 -3.13 -1.06 4.99
CA SER A 108 -2.42 -0.93 6.27
C SER A 108 -1.43 -2.07 6.50
N SER A 109 -1.86 -3.32 6.27
CA SER A 109 -1.01 -4.51 6.46
C SER A 109 0.12 -4.57 5.44
N ILE A 110 -0.14 -4.22 4.17
CA ILE A 110 0.89 -4.10 3.12
C ILE A 110 1.94 -3.07 3.50
N LEU A 111 1.54 -1.88 3.92
CA LEU A 111 2.47 -0.81 4.29
C LEU A 111 3.29 -1.18 5.53
N LEU A 112 2.70 -1.88 6.49
CA LEU A 112 3.42 -2.42 7.64
C LEU A 112 4.45 -3.47 7.20
N ILE A 113 4.09 -4.40 6.32
CA ILE A 113 5.02 -5.41 5.78
C ILE A 113 6.16 -4.73 5.01
N ALA A 114 5.84 -3.80 4.12
CA ALA A 114 6.81 -3.09 3.29
C ALA A 114 7.81 -2.31 4.14
N SER A 115 7.31 -1.55 5.12
CA SER A 115 8.14 -0.70 5.99
C SER A 115 8.97 -1.49 7.02
N THR A 116 8.65 -2.76 7.29
CA THR A 116 9.33 -3.53 8.35
C THR A 116 9.99 -4.83 7.87
N THR A 117 9.92 -5.17 6.58
CA THR A 117 10.46 -6.44 6.06
C THR A 117 11.55 -6.16 5.03
N ASN A 118 12.79 -6.58 5.31
CA ASN A 118 13.93 -6.47 4.38
C ASN A 118 13.77 -7.53 3.25
N PRO A 119 13.97 -7.20 1.95
CA PRO A 119 13.69 -8.15 0.88
C PRO A 119 14.58 -9.39 0.99
N SER A 120 15.81 -9.25 1.53
CA SER A 120 16.73 -10.38 1.77
C SER A 120 16.12 -11.51 2.61
N MET A 121 15.13 -11.21 3.46
CA MET A 121 14.42 -12.21 4.26
C MET A 121 13.50 -13.11 3.42
N LEU A 122 13.01 -12.58 2.30
CA LEU A 122 12.12 -13.27 1.38
C LEU A 122 12.86 -13.95 0.23
N ARG A 123 14.20 -13.93 0.20
CA ARG A 123 15.01 -14.45 -0.93
C ARG A 123 14.67 -15.89 -1.34
N LYS A 124 14.22 -16.74 -0.39
CA LYS A 124 13.79 -18.12 -0.66
C LYS A 124 12.47 -18.20 -1.45
N TRP A 125 11.67 -17.13 -1.45
CA TRP A 125 10.34 -17.05 -2.04
C TRP A 125 10.38 -16.00 -3.16
N THR A 126 10.63 -16.47 -4.39
CA THR A 126 10.97 -15.62 -5.54
C THR A 126 9.93 -14.54 -5.83
N LEU A 127 8.64 -14.87 -5.83
CA LEU A 127 7.56 -13.92 -6.12
C LEU A 127 7.46 -12.77 -5.09
N PRO A 128 7.28 -13.02 -3.78
CA PRO A 128 7.19 -11.94 -2.80
C PRO A 128 8.51 -11.18 -2.64
N TYR A 129 9.67 -11.82 -2.89
CA TYR A 129 10.94 -11.13 -2.99
C TYR A 129 10.96 -10.11 -4.12
N LEU A 130 10.64 -10.53 -5.35
CA LEU A 130 10.61 -9.67 -6.53
C LEU A 130 9.60 -8.54 -6.36
N PHE A 131 8.41 -8.86 -5.88
CA PHE A 131 7.37 -7.86 -5.61
C PHE A 131 7.89 -6.78 -4.65
N LEU A 132 8.49 -7.18 -3.51
CA LEU A 132 8.95 -6.22 -2.52
C LEU A 132 10.15 -5.39 -2.99
N VAL A 133 11.05 -5.97 -3.80
CA VAL A 133 12.16 -5.23 -4.43
C VAL A 133 11.64 -4.20 -5.43
N ILE A 134 10.76 -4.62 -6.35
CA ILE A 134 10.19 -3.74 -7.37
C ILE A 134 9.40 -2.63 -6.71
N PHE A 135 8.54 -2.97 -5.74
CA PHE A 135 7.75 -2.00 -4.99
C PHE A 135 8.64 -0.94 -4.31
N MET A 136 9.71 -1.35 -3.62
CA MET A 136 10.64 -0.43 -2.98
C MET A 136 11.38 0.47 -3.97
N ASN A 137 11.81 -0.08 -5.11
CA ASN A 137 12.46 0.69 -6.16
C ASN A 137 11.50 1.73 -6.77
N THR A 138 10.25 1.32 -7.02
CA THR A 138 9.21 2.25 -7.51
C THR A 138 8.96 3.36 -6.50
N LEU A 139 8.84 3.05 -5.20
CA LEU A 139 8.68 4.07 -4.16
C LEU A 139 9.83 5.10 -4.16
N ARG A 140 11.07 4.64 -4.36
CA ARG A 140 12.23 5.55 -4.45
C ARG A 140 12.16 6.44 -5.69
N GLU A 141 11.85 5.86 -6.85
CA GLU A 141 11.71 6.63 -8.10
C GLU A 141 10.57 7.65 -8.02
N VAL A 142 9.48 7.36 -7.30
CA VAL A 142 8.42 8.34 -7.03
C VAL A 142 8.96 9.54 -6.25
N ILE A 143 9.85 9.32 -5.28
CA ILE A 143 10.53 10.43 -4.58
C ILE A 143 11.38 11.22 -5.57
N ASP A 144 12.19 10.56 -6.40
CA ASP A 144 13.08 11.23 -7.35
C ASP A 144 12.28 12.09 -8.35
N ILE A 145 11.21 11.52 -8.94
CA ILE A 145 10.26 12.23 -9.80
C ILE A 145 9.68 13.45 -9.07
N SER A 146 9.25 13.26 -7.82
CA SER A 146 8.68 14.34 -7.03
C SER A 146 9.70 15.46 -6.76
N THR A 147 10.95 15.14 -6.46
CA THR A 147 12.00 16.15 -6.27
C THR A 147 12.28 16.91 -7.57
N ALA A 148 12.30 16.22 -8.71
CA ALA A 148 12.51 16.83 -10.02
C ALA A 148 11.37 17.81 -10.41
N TYR A 149 10.11 17.43 -10.20
CA TYR A 149 8.98 18.32 -10.48
C TYR A 149 8.89 19.49 -9.50
N ARG A 150 9.32 19.30 -8.24
CA ARG A 150 9.38 20.38 -7.26
C ARG A 150 10.48 21.39 -7.61
N ALA A 151 11.64 20.93 -8.08
CA ALA A 151 12.72 21.78 -8.55
C ALA A 151 12.32 22.63 -9.77
N LYS A 152 11.37 22.15 -10.59
CA LYS A 152 10.80 22.90 -11.72
C LYS A 152 9.76 23.96 -11.32
N GLY A 153 9.47 24.15 -10.03
CA GLY A 153 8.53 25.17 -9.55
C GLY A 153 7.07 24.92 -9.93
N ALA A 154 6.68 23.67 -10.18
CA ALA A 154 5.29 23.34 -10.52
C ALA A 154 4.32 23.71 -9.38
N GLY A 155 3.23 24.41 -9.70
CA GLY A 155 2.18 24.73 -8.73
C GLY A 155 1.55 23.48 -8.11
N GLU A 156 1.09 23.55 -6.85
CA GLU A 156 0.81 22.38 -6.00
C GLU A 156 -0.13 21.32 -6.61
N LEU A 157 -1.25 21.73 -7.24
CA LEU A 157 -2.19 20.79 -7.85
C LEU A 157 -1.59 20.11 -9.10
N ARG A 158 -0.94 20.90 -9.97
CA ARG A 158 -0.27 20.37 -11.17
C ARG A 158 0.86 19.44 -10.77
N TYR A 159 1.64 19.81 -9.76
CA TYR A 159 2.69 19.00 -9.18
C TYR A 159 2.20 17.62 -8.74
N ILE A 160 1.13 17.57 -7.93
CA ILE A 160 0.56 16.30 -7.46
C ILE A 160 0.09 15.46 -8.65
N LEU A 161 -0.62 16.06 -9.60
CA LEU A 161 -1.14 15.36 -10.78
C LEU A 161 -0.01 14.75 -11.62
N HIS A 162 1.06 15.51 -11.87
CA HIS A 162 2.22 15.04 -12.64
C HIS A 162 2.95 13.91 -11.91
N VAL A 163 3.10 14.01 -10.60
CA VAL A 163 3.70 12.93 -9.79
C VAL A 163 2.86 11.67 -9.87
N VAL A 164 1.52 11.78 -9.73
CA VAL A 164 0.63 10.61 -9.81
C VAL A 164 0.69 9.98 -11.20
N ILE A 165 0.54 10.76 -12.27
CA ILE A 165 0.59 10.26 -13.65
C ILE A 165 1.94 9.60 -13.93
N ALA A 166 3.05 10.27 -13.59
CA ALA A 166 4.40 9.73 -13.79
C ALA A 166 4.62 8.42 -13.00
N SER A 167 4.09 8.34 -11.78
CA SER A 167 4.15 7.13 -10.95
C SER A 167 3.37 5.97 -11.58
N MET A 168 2.18 6.24 -12.14
CA MET A 168 1.38 5.23 -12.83
C MET A 168 2.06 4.75 -14.11
N THR A 169 2.58 5.67 -14.93
CA THR A 169 3.31 5.30 -16.16
C THR A 169 4.55 4.48 -15.85
N LEU A 170 5.26 4.81 -14.78
CA LEU A 170 6.43 4.06 -14.31
C LEU A 170 6.06 2.65 -13.86
N ALA A 171 4.99 2.50 -13.07
CA ALA A 171 4.51 1.21 -12.61
C ALA A 171 4.10 0.30 -13.79
N ILE A 172 3.39 0.85 -14.78
CA ILE A 172 3.00 0.13 -15.99
C ILE A 172 4.25 -0.28 -16.79
N ALA A 173 5.19 0.64 -17.02
CA ALA A 173 6.41 0.38 -17.76
C ALA A 173 7.25 -0.74 -17.11
N LYS A 174 7.39 -0.73 -15.78
CA LYS A 174 8.09 -1.79 -15.05
C LYS A 174 7.38 -3.13 -15.09
N THR A 175 6.05 -3.12 -15.05
CA THR A 175 5.26 -4.35 -15.17
C THR A 175 5.43 -4.97 -16.55
N ASN A 176 5.41 -4.15 -17.61
CA ASN A 176 5.67 -4.60 -18.98
C ASN A 176 7.09 -5.12 -19.14
N ALA A 177 8.10 -4.38 -18.64
CA ALA A 177 9.49 -4.83 -18.70
C ALA A 177 9.72 -6.14 -17.92
N LEU A 178 9.03 -6.34 -16.80
CA LEU A 178 9.06 -7.58 -16.05
C LEU A 178 8.42 -8.72 -16.85
N ALA A 179 7.25 -8.48 -17.44
CA ALA A 179 6.56 -9.46 -18.27
C ALA A 179 7.42 -9.86 -19.47
N ASP A 180 8.04 -8.90 -20.16
CA ASP A 180 8.95 -9.14 -21.28
C ASP A 180 10.19 -9.94 -20.85
N SER A 181 10.76 -9.61 -19.69
CA SER A 181 11.90 -10.35 -19.13
C SER A 181 11.54 -11.79 -18.75
N LEU A 182 10.34 -12.02 -18.20
CA LEU A 182 9.85 -13.35 -17.86
C LEU A 182 9.55 -14.16 -19.13
N LYS A 183 8.93 -13.54 -20.13
CA LYS A 183 8.66 -14.13 -21.45
C LYS A 183 9.95 -14.51 -22.17
N ALA A 184 10.97 -13.65 -22.14
CA ALA A 184 12.31 -13.94 -22.69
C ALA A 184 13.02 -15.12 -21.98
N ARG A 185 12.63 -15.44 -20.74
CA ARG A 185 13.11 -16.60 -19.98
C ARG A 185 12.22 -17.84 -20.14
N GLY A 186 11.24 -17.81 -21.04
CA GLY A 186 10.32 -18.92 -21.29
C GLY A 186 9.27 -19.11 -20.20
N ILE A 187 9.06 -18.13 -19.32
CA ILE A 187 8.01 -18.16 -18.30
C ILE A 187 6.79 -17.45 -18.88
N GLU A 188 5.75 -18.21 -19.23
CA GLU A 188 4.47 -17.64 -19.65
C GLU A 188 3.77 -16.98 -18.46
N VAL A 189 3.69 -15.66 -18.49
CA VAL A 189 2.84 -14.87 -17.58
C VAL A 189 1.46 -14.81 -18.21
N LYS A 190 0.50 -15.58 -17.68
CA LYS A 190 -0.93 -15.48 -18.03
C LYS A 190 -1.63 -14.44 -17.16
#